data_AF-A0AAN4ZHF5-F1
#
_entry.id   AF-A0AAN4ZHF5-F1
#
_cell.length_a   1.000
_cell.length_b   1.000
_cell.length_c   1.000
_cell.angle_alpha   90.00
_cell.angle_beta   90.00
_cell.angle_gamma   90.00
#
_symmetry.space_group_name_H-M   'P 1'
#
loop_
_entity.id
_entity.type
_entity.pdbx_description
1 polymer ?
#
loop_
_entity_poly.entity_id
_entity_poly.type
_entity_poly.pdbx_seq_one_letter_code
_entity_poly.pdbx_strand_id
1 'polypeptide(L)'
;MKCMKTLQNRADINERMRFNCKLCPKKYATKQGLKEHERSHLEEEKKPFKCMYCDRRFVMTGDRKAHENIHLEDGDPSKKIYRCEICSKTFPYRMSLMKHSQS
;
A
#
# COMPACT_ATOMS: atom_id res chain seq x y z
N MET A 1 -4.70 38.97 21.00
CA MET A 1 -3.73 37.86 20.80
C MET A 1 -3.83 37.39 19.35
N LYS A 2 -2.74 37.45 18.59
CA LYS A 2 -2.72 37.23 17.13
C LYS A 2 -2.90 35.74 16.82
N CYS A 3 -3.98 35.38 16.14
CA CYS A 3 -4.17 34.04 15.58
C CYS A 3 -3.38 33.96 14.26
N MET A 4 -2.10 33.57 14.31
CA MET A 4 -1.34 33.22 13.11
C MET A 4 -1.65 31.78 12.72
N LYS A 5 -2.78 31.57 12.05
CA LYS A 5 -3.00 30.33 11.30
C LYS A 5 -2.19 30.44 10.00
N THR A 6 -1.12 29.65 9.97
CA THR A 6 -0.18 29.49 8.87
C THR A 6 -0.93 29.34 7.56
N LEU A 7 -0.75 30.29 6.64
CA LEU A 7 -1.08 30.11 5.23
C LEU A 7 -0.21 28.95 4.73
N GLN A 8 -0.73 27.73 4.72
CA GLN A 8 -0.06 26.61 4.06
C GLN A 8 -0.12 26.90 2.55
N ASN A 9 0.96 27.51 2.07
CA ASN A 9 1.09 28.10 0.76
C ASN A 9 0.95 27.02 -0.33
N ARG A 10 -0.09 27.10 -1.18
CA ARG A 10 -0.25 26.21 -2.35
C ARG A 10 0.97 26.27 -3.29
N ALA A 11 1.73 27.36 -3.24
CA ALA A 11 2.97 27.55 -4.01
C ALA A 11 4.09 26.56 -3.60
N ASP A 12 4.25 26.27 -2.29
CA ASP A 12 5.31 25.41 -1.75
C ASP A 12 5.17 23.94 -2.21
N ILE A 13 3.92 23.47 -2.32
CA ILE A 13 3.61 22.10 -2.75
C ILE A 13 4.01 21.90 -4.22
N ASN A 14 3.78 22.90 -5.07
CA ASN A 14 4.08 22.82 -6.50
C ASN A 14 5.60 22.86 -6.75
N GLU A 15 6.37 23.57 -5.92
CA GLU A 15 7.83 23.67 -6.02
C GLU A 15 8.57 22.37 -5.62
N ARG A 16 7.96 21.61 -4.70
CA ARG A 16 8.43 20.26 -4.33
C ARG A 16 8.03 19.21 -5.37
N MET A 17 6.91 19.38 -6.06
CA MET A 17 6.40 18.46 -7.07
C MET A 17 7.01 18.71 -8.46
N ARG A 18 8.28 18.32 -8.62
CA ARG A 18 9.05 18.57 -9.85
C ARG A 18 8.89 17.51 -10.94
N PHE A 19 8.30 16.35 -10.62
CA PHE A 19 8.22 15.22 -11.54
C PHE A 19 6.79 15.10 -12.10
N ASN A 20 6.64 15.35 -13.39
CA ASN A 20 5.34 15.37 -14.08
C ASN A 20 5.10 14.04 -14.81
N CYS A 21 3.90 13.50 -14.70
CA CYS A 21 3.48 12.39 -15.56
C CYS A 21 3.24 12.88 -16.98
N LYS A 22 3.73 12.14 -17.98
CA LYS A 22 3.52 12.46 -19.40
C LYS A 22 2.14 12.04 -19.93
N LEU A 23 1.43 11.20 -19.17
CA LEU A 23 0.16 10.58 -19.57
C LEU A 23 -1.06 11.22 -18.88
N CYS A 24 -0.85 12.01 -17.81
CA CYS A 24 -1.93 12.67 -17.08
C CYS A 24 -1.40 13.90 -16.31
N PRO A 25 -2.25 14.79 -15.78
CA PRO A 25 -1.81 16.04 -15.14
C PRO A 25 -1.22 15.86 -13.72
N LYS A 26 -1.02 14.62 -13.24
CA LYS A 26 -0.48 14.36 -11.90
C LYS A 26 1.02 14.69 -11.80
N LYS A 27 1.40 15.24 -10.64
CA LYS A 27 2.79 15.57 -10.30
C LYS A 27 3.22 14.89 -9.01
N TYR A 28 4.51 14.63 -8.89
CA TYR A 28 5.13 13.90 -7.80
C TYR A 28 6.35 14.64 -7.27
N ALA A 29 6.57 14.54 -5.95
CA ALA A 29 7.73 15.13 -5.29
C ALA A 29 9.03 14.35 -5.53
N THR A 30 8.92 13.07 -5.90
CA THR A 30 10.07 12.19 -6.13
C THR A 30 9.97 11.48 -7.47
N LYS A 31 11.14 11.18 -8.08
CA LYS A 31 11.23 10.39 -9.32
C LYS A 31 10.69 8.97 -9.11
N GLN A 32 10.87 8.40 -7.91
CA GLN A 32 10.33 7.10 -7.56
C GLN A 32 8.79 7.10 -7.55
N GLY A 33 8.17 8.10 -6.93
CA GLY A 33 6.71 8.23 -6.90
C GLY A 33 6.11 8.41 -8.30
N LEU A 34 6.78 9.18 -9.16
CA LEU A 34 6.39 9.28 -10.58
C LEU A 34 6.50 7.92 -11.27
N LYS A 35 7.61 7.20 -11.12
CA LYS A 35 7.83 5.90 -11.77
C LYS A 35 6.81 4.84 -11.31
N GLU A 36 6.44 4.85 -10.03
CA GLU A 36 5.39 3.97 -9.49
C GLU A 36 4.03 4.32 -10.08
N HIS A 37 3.70 5.60 -10.16
CA HIS A 37 2.48 6.06 -10.82
C HIS A 37 2.44 5.72 -12.30
N GLU A 38 3.55 5.86 -13.04
CA GLU A 38 3.59 5.52 -14.46
C GLU A 38 3.21 4.07 -14.73
N ARG A 39 3.44 3.16 -13.77
CA ARG A 39 2.98 1.78 -13.86
C ARG A 39 1.47 1.63 -13.76
N SER A 40 0.74 2.59 -13.18
CA SER A 40 -0.73 2.56 -13.16
C SER A 40 -1.35 2.88 -14.53
N HIS A 41 -0.58 3.47 -15.45
CA HIS A 41 -1.01 3.68 -16.84
C HIS A 41 -0.77 2.47 -17.74
N LEU A 42 0.02 1.49 -17.28
CA LEU A 42 0.11 0.20 -17.95
C LEU A 42 -1.20 -0.54 -17.64
N GLU A 43 -1.96 -0.85 -18.68
CA GLU A 43 -3.27 -1.54 -18.65
C GLU A 43 -3.31 -2.72 -17.67
N GLU A 44 -4.51 -3.08 -17.17
CA GLU A 44 -4.68 -4.13 -16.15
C GLU A 44 -4.02 -5.48 -16.51
N GLU A 45 -3.89 -5.77 -17.80
CA GLU A 45 -3.19 -6.94 -18.37
C GLU A 45 -1.69 -7.00 -18.01
N LYS A 46 -1.05 -5.85 -17.81
CA LYS A 46 0.40 -5.75 -17.50
C LYS A 46 0.70 -5.76 -16.01
N LYS A 47 -0.30 -5.97 -15.15
CA LYS A 47 -0.10 -6.12 -13.70
C LYS A 47 0.73 -7.37 -13.43
N PRO A 48 2.03 -7.23 -13.08
CA PRO A 48 2.94 -8.37 -13.05
C PRO A 48 2.72 -9.24 -11.80
N PHE A 49 2.00 -8.72 -10.80
CA PHE A 49 1.85 -9.38 -9.51
C PHE A 49 0.47 -10.02 -9.39
N LYS A 50 0.36 -11.31 -9.77
CA LYS A 50 -0.85 -12.12 -9.56
C LYS A 50 -1.01 -12.49 -8.08
N CYS A 51 -2.23 -12.39 -7.55
CA CYS A 51 -2.58 -12.97 -6.25
C CYS A 51 -2.32 -14.47 -6.27
N MET A 52 -1.85 -15.04 -5.15
CA MET A 52 -1.65 -16.48 -5.05
C MET A 52 -2.96 -17.26 -4.82
N TYR A 53 -4.04 -16.59 -4.38
CA TYR A 53 -5.30 -17.22 -4.00
C TYR A 53 -6.46 -16.95 -4.99
N CYS A 54 -6.28 -16.03 -5.94
CA CYS A 54 -7.28 -15.74 -6.98
C CYS A 54 -6.63 -15.19 -8.25
N ASP A 55 -7.43 -14.92 -9.29
CA ASP A 55 -6.93 -14.39 -10.55
C ASP A 55 -6.69 -12.87 -10.58
N ARG A 56 -6.91 -12.19 -9.45
CA ARG A 56 -6.69 -10.75 -9.35
C ARG A 56 -5.20 -10.41 -9.46
N ARG A 57 -4.87 -9.42 -10.29
CA ARG A 57 -3.50 -8.92 -10.49
C ARG A 57 -3.32 -7.50 -9.97
N PHE A 58 -2.09 -7.15 -9.62
CA PHE A 58 -1.69 -5.87 -9.03
C PHE A 58 -0.47 -5.27 -9.72
N VAL A 59 -0.40 -3.94 -9.71
CA VAL A 59 0.72 -3.15 -10.27
C VAL A 59 1.92 -3.15 -9.33
N MET A 60 1.67 -3.19 -8.01
CA MET A 60 2.70 -3.15 -6.97
C MET A 60 2.65 -4.39 -6.09
N THR A 61 3.82 -4.84 -5.61
CA THR A 61 3.93 -5.97 -4.69
C THR A 61 3.25 -5.71 -3.34
N GLY A 62 3.32 -4.46 -2.86
CA GLY A 62 2.67 -4.03 -1.62
C GLY A 62 1.15 -4.20 -1.67
N ASP A 63 0.52 -3.73 -2.75
CA ASP A 63 -0.94 -3.85 -2.95
C ASP A 63 -1.38 -5.31 -3.03
N ARG A 64 -0.62 -6.15 -3.75
CA ARG A 64 -0.88 -7.59 -3.80
C ARG A 64 -0.83 -8.22 -2.42
N LYS A 65 0.22 -7.92 -1.64
CA LYS A 65 0.38 -8.46 -0.27
C LYS A 65 -0.74 -7.99 0.66
N ALA A 66 -1.15 -6.72 0.55
CA ALA A 66 -2.27 -6.20 1.31
C ALA A 66 -3.57 -6.91 0.94
N HIS A 67 -3.82 -7.14 -0.35
CA HIS A 67 -4.95 -7.93 -0.81
C HIS A 67 -4.89 -9.39 -0.35
N GLU A 68 -3.74 -10.04 -0.38
CA GLU A 68 -3.56 -11.42 0.12
C GLU A 68 -3.94 -11.56 1.60
N ASN A 69 -3.97 -10.48 2.37
CA ASN A 69 -4.46 -10.51 3.75
C ASN A 69 -5.99 -10.61 3.86
N ILE A 70 -6.77 -10.14 2.87
CA ILE A 70 -8.23 -10.40 2.82
C ILE A 70 -8.46 -11.87 2.50
N HIS A 71 -7.58 -12.39 1.63
CA HIS A 71 -7.12 -13.77 1.51
C HIS A 71 -6.88 -14.49 2.84
N LEU A 72 -6.87 -13.86 4.02
CA LEU A 72 -6.68 -14.51 5.31
C LEU A 72 -7.86 -14.33 6.29
N GLU A 73 -8.83 -13.47 5.98
CA GLU A 73 -9.91 -13.07 6.89
C GLU A 73 -11.26 -13.76 6.61
N ASP A 74 -11.70 -13.86 5.34
CA ASP A 74 -13.04 -14.40 4.97
C ASP A 74 -13.24 -15.94 5.01
N GLY A 75 -12.62 -16.68 5.94
CA GLY A 75 -13.10 -18.04 6.30
C GLY A 75 -12.81 -19.21 5.34
N ASP A 76 -11.84 -19.11 4.43
CA ASP A 76 -11.29 -20.29 3.75
C ASP A 76 -10.31 -21.02 4.71
N PRO A 77 -10.47 -22.33 5.00
CA PRO A 77 -9.55 -23.08 5.86
C PRO A 77 -8.10 -23.15 5.35
N SER A 78 -7.84 -22.72 4.11
CA SER A 78 -6.51 -22.56 3.50
C SER A 78 -5.77 -21.29 3.96
N LYS A 79 -6.43 -20.46 4.77
CA LYS A 79 -5.92 -19.17 5.24
C LYS A 79 -5.08 -19.35 6.49
N LYS A 80 -3.76 -19.28 6.33
CA LYS A 80 -2.79 -19.37 7.43
C LYS A 80 -2.99 -18.26 8.47
N ILE A 81 -3.76 -18.57 9.51
CA ILE A 81 -3.84 -17.79 10.74
C ILE A 81 -2.51 -17.87 11.51
N TYR A 82 -2.05 -16.74 12.03
CA TYR A 82 -0.79 -16.66 12.75
C TYR A 82 -1.04 -16.87 14.24
N ARG A 83 -0.62 -18.01 14.79
CA ARG A 83 -0.77 -18.35 16.21
C ARG A 83 0.47 -17.93 16.99
N CYS A 84 0.27 -17.27 18.12
CA CYS A 84 1.32 -17.05 19.11
C CYS A 84 1.62 -18.36 19.84
N GLU A 85 2.88 -18.79 19.86
CA GLU A 85 3.28 -20.04 20.53
C GLU A 85 3.25 -19.93 22.06
N ILE A 86 3.38 -18.71 22.59
CA ILE A 86 3.44 -18.46 24.04
C ILE A 86 2.03 -18.46 24.66
N CYS A 87 1.08 -17.73 24.05
CA CYS A 87 -0.26 -17.56 24.63
C CYS A 87 -1.39 -18.17 23.77
N SER A 88 -1.06 -18.82 22.66
CA SER A 88 -2.02 -19.44 21.73
C SER A 88 -3.03 -18.49 21.06
N LYS A 89 -2.92 -17.17 21.25
CA LYS A 89 -3.76 -16.19 20.53
C LYS A 89 -3.50 -16.24 19.03
N THR A 90 -4.57 -16.16 18.25
CA THR A 90 -4.54 -16.18 16.79
C THR A 90 -4.72 -14.79 16.22
N PHE A 91 -3.96 -14.47 15.18
CA PHE A 91 -3.97 -13.18 14.52
C PHE A 91 -4.23 -13.36 13.02
N PRO A 92 -5.07 -12.50 12.41
CA PRO A 92 -5.34 -12.56 10.98
C PRO A 92 -4.13 -12.12 10.15
N TYR A 93 -3.23 -11.31 10.73
CA TYR A 93 -2.05 -10.78 10.04
C TYR A 93 -0.76 -11.06 10.83
N ARG A 94 0.32 -11.39 10.11
CA ARG A 94 1.66 -11.61 10.70
C ARG A 94 2.17 -10.41 11.50
N MET A 95 1.90 -9.19 11.01
CA MET A 95 2.29 -7.95 11.69
C MET A 95 1.61 -7.82 13.05
N SER A 96 0.36 -8.27 13.18
CA SER A 96 -0.37 -8.26 14.45
C SER A 96 0.23 -9.23 15.46
N LEU A 97 0.62 -10.45 15.01
CA LEU A 97 1.36 -11.39 15.86
C LEU A 97 2.72 -10.81 16.29
N MET A 98 3.48 -10.20 15.38
CA MET A 98 4.80 -9.65 15.65
C MET A 98 4.76 -8.54 16.73
N LYS A 99 3.77 -7.66 16.67
CA LYS A 99 3.54 -6.65 17.72
C LYS A 99 3.18 -7.28 19.05
N HIS A 100 2.33 -8.31 19.02
CA HIS A 100 1.95 -9.06 20.21
C HIS A 100 3.12 -9.80 20.87
N SER A 101 4.04 -10.38 20.09
CA SER A 101 5.18 -11.16 20.60
C SER A 101 6.36 -10.29 21.06
N GLN A 102 6.31 -8.98 20.83
CA GLN A 102 7.32 -8.01 21.28
C GLN A 102 6.86 -7.24 22.53
N SER A 103 5.64 -7.51 23.02
CA SER A 103 5.13 -7.03 24.31
C SER A 103 5.34 -8.11 25.37
#